data_AF-A0A0B1S452-F1
#
_entry.id   AF-A0A0B1S452-F1
#
_cell.length_a   1.000
_cell.length_b   1.000
_cell.length_c   1.000
_cell.angle_alpha   90.00
_cell.angle_beta   90.00
_cell.angle_gamma   90.00
#
_symmetry.space_group_name_H-M   'P 1'
#
loop_
_entity.id
_entity.type
_entity.pdbx_description
1 polymer ?
#
loop_
_entity_poly.entity_id
_entity_poly.type
_entity_poly.pdbx_seq_one_letter_code
_entity_poly.pdbx_strand_id
1 'polypeptide(L)'
;MFKKQFTIKKNTNLRNSDTKKLLQRLCPTFAEVLPKKAQYAHAKLVTANGTTLNLYIVDKEPMFFDFDAAGVLFPTVYFTWLAPTVFPMIIVHEAVLHYLENGADLMLQGW
;
A
#
# COMPACT_ATOMS: atom_id res chain seq x y z
N MET A 1 10.88 4.05 1.67
CA MET A 1 9.84 4.63 2.56
C MET A 1 9.76 3.97 3.93
N PHE A 2 9.53 2.65 4.02
CA PHE A 2 9.36 1.91 5.28
C PHE A 2 10.66 1.26 5.80
N LYS A 3 11.84 1.71 5.35
CA LYS A 3 13.14 1.12 5.74
C LYS A 3 13.47 1.33 7.22
N LYS A 4 13.05 2.46 7.79
CA LYS A 4 13.21 2.78 9.21
C LYS A 4 11.89 2.57 9.93
N GLN A 5 11.96 2.28 11.23
CA GLN A 5 10.78 2.10 12.07
C GLN A 5 9.87 3.34 12.00
N PHE A 6 8.57 3.09 11.87
CA PHE A 6 7.53 4.10 11.87
C PHE A 6 6.69 3.98 13.14
N THR A 7 5.90 5.02 13.44
CA THR A 7 4.98 5.04 14.58
C THR A 7 3.53 5.12 14.13
N ILE A 8 2.63 4.53 14.91
CA ILE A 8 1.18 4.60 14.68
C ILE A 8 0.64 5.74 15.53
N LYS A 9 0.11 6.80 14.89
CA LYS A 9 -0.52 7.93 15.60
C LYS A 9 -1.97 7.67 15.97
N LYS A 10 -2.70 6.98 15.10
CA LYS A 10 -4.13 6.70 15.27
C LYS A 10 -4.50 5.44 14.52
N ASN A 11 -5.42 4.64 15.05
CA ASN A 11 -6.02 3.51 14.35
C ASN A 11 -7.52 3.48 14.69
N THR A 12 -8.37 3.50 13.67
CA THR A 12 -9.82 3.56 13.82
C THR A 12 -10.54 2.77 12.74
N ASN A 13 -11.65 2.13 13.11
CA ASN A 13 -12.54 1.49 12.14
C ASN A 13 -13.19 2.55 11.25
N LEU A 14 -13.27 2.25 9.96
CA LEU A 14 -13.94 3.12 8.99
C LEU A 14 -15.46 2.99 9.10
N ARG A 15 -16.15 4.13 8.97
CA ARG A 15 -17.61 4.15 8.81
C ARG A 15 -17.95 3.71 7.39
N ASN A 16 -19.17 3.20 7.20
CA ASN A 16 -19.65 2.75 5.89
C ASN A 16 -19.48 3.80 4.77
N SER A 17 -19.68 5.08 5.08
CA SER A 17 -19.48 6.18 4.12
C SER A 17 -18.02 6.30 3.66
N ASP A 18 -17.08 6.13 4.58
CA ASP A 18 -15.65 6.29 4.29
C ASP A 18 -15.09 5.04 3.60
N THR A 19 -15.60 3.85 3.96
CA THR A 19 -15.34 2.61 3.21
C THR A 19 -15.77 2.75 1.76
N LYS A 20 -16.97 3.28 1.50
CA LYS A 20 -17.44 3.51 0.11
C LYS A 20 -16.51 4.46 -0.65
N LYS A 21 -16.06 5.55 -0.01
CA LYS A 21 -15.10 6.49 -0.62
C LYS A 21 -13.75 5.81 -0.93
N LEU A 22 -13.25 4.96 -0.05
CA LEU A 22 -12.03 4.19 -0.28
C LEU A 22 -12.20 3.26 -1.48
N LEU A 23 -13.28 2.47 -1.52
CA LEU A 23 -13.54 1.53 -2.60
C LEU A 23 -13.72 2.23 -3.96
N GLN A 24 -14.30 3.43 -3.99
CA GLN A 24 -14.41 4.26 -5.20
C GLN A 24 -13.07 4.73 -5.77
N ARG A 25 -12.00 4.76 -4.95
CA ARG A 25 -10.64 5.10 -5.40
C ARG A 25 -9.91 3.91 -6.00
N LEU A 26 -10.38 2.69 -5.75
CA LEU A 26 -9.76 1.49 -6.27
C LEU A 26 -10.20 1.24 -7.73
N CYS A 27 -9.27 0.70 -8.53
CA CYS A 27 -9.63 0.11 -9.81
C CYS A 27 -10.64 -1.04 -9.57
N PRO A 28 -11.68 -1.21 -10.41
CA PRO A 28 -12.66 -2.28 -10.24
C PRO A 28 -12.04 -3.67 -10.09
N THR A 29 -10.98 -3.96 -10.83
CA THR A 29 -10.23 -5.23 -10.76
C THR A 29 -9.58 -5.47 -9.39
N PHE A 30 -9.16 -4.41 -8.68
CA PHE A 30 -8.62 -4.54 -7.33
C PHE A 30 -9.71 -4.80 -6.29
N ALA A 31 -10.89 -4.22 -6.48
CA ALA A 31 -12.02 -4.37 -5.54
C ALA A 31 -12.57 -5.80 -5.55
N GLU A 32 -12.47 -6.54 -6.66
CA GLU A 32 -12.90 -7.94 -6.77
C GLU A 32 -12.05 -8.91 -5.93
N VAL A 33 -10.79 -8.55 -5.67
CA VAL A 33 -9.86 -9.36 -4.87
C VAL A 33 -10.15 -9.22 -3.36
N LEU A 34 -10.81 -8.13 -2.95
CA LEU A 34 -11.14 -7.89 -1.56
C LEU A 34 -12.35 -8.74 -1.10
N PRO A 35 -12.41 -9.15 0.18
CA PRO A 35 -13.56 -9.89 0.69
C PRO A 35 -14.85 -9.06 0.60
N LYS A 36 -15.93 -9.67 0.12
CA LYS A 36 -17.25 -9.00 -0.05
C LYS A 36 -17.84 -8.46 1.26
N LYS A 37 -17.51 -9.10 2.38
CA LYS A 37 -17.86 -8.67 3.73
C LYS A 37 -16.58 -8.61 4.54
N ALA A 38 -16.02 -7.42 4.64
CA ALA A 38 -14.79 -7.17 5.39
C ALA A 38 -14.98 -6.03 6.37
N GLN A 39 -14.21 -6.06 7.45
CA GLN A 39 -14.04 -4.95 8.36
C GLN A 39 -12.91 -4.05 7.87
N TYR A 40 -13.22 -2.78 7.65
CA TYR A 40 -12.25 -1.79 7.17
C TYR A 40 -11.78 -0.91 8.32
N ALA A 41 -10.47 -0.69 8.42
CA ALA A 41 -9.85 0.22 9.35
C ALA A 41 -8.86 1.14 8.64
N HIS A 42 -8.60 2.27 9.28
CA HIS A 42 -7.66 3.28 8.84
C HIS A 42 -6.70 3.60 9.98
N ALA A 43 -5.41 3.52 9.70
CA ALA A 43 -4.36 3.91 10.61
C ALA A 43 -3.55 5.07 10.03
N LYS A 44 -3.30 6.10 10.85
CA LYS A 44 -2.42 7.21 10.52
C LYS A 44 -1.03 6.91 11.07
N LEU A 45 -0.05 6.81 10.18
CA LEU A 45 1.33 6.49 10.53
C LEU A 45 2.23 7.70 10.31
N VAL A 46 3.35 7.74 11.03
CA VAL A 46 4.44 8.70 10.82
C VAL A 46 5.76 7.96 10.70
N THR A 47 6.45 8.17 9.58
CA THR A 47 7.75 7.59 9.28
C THR A 47 8.87 8.34 10.01
N ALA A 48 10.06 7.73 10.06
CA ALA A 48 11.23 8.33 10.71
C ALA A 48 11.67 9.70 10.13
N ASN A 49 11.31 10.00 8.88
CA ASN A 49 11.57 11.29 8.24
C ASN A 49 10.40 12.30 8.40
N GLY A 50 9.43 12.01 9.27
CA GLY A 50 8.30 12.89 9.57
C GLY A 50 7.15 12.84 8.54
N THR A 51 7.27 12.04 7.47
CA THR A 51 6.19 11.87 6.49
C THR A 51 5.00 11.19 7.15
N THR A 52 3.82 11.75 6.93
CA THR A 52 2.56 11.22 7.43
C THR A 52 1.87 10.45 6.31
N LEU A 53 1.38 9.26 6.63
CA LEU A 53 0.72 8.37 5.67
C LEU A 53 -0.53 7.73 6.27
N ASN A 54 -1.47 7.42 5.40
CA ASN A 54 -2.70 6.70 5.74
C ASN A 54 -2.53 5.26 5.32
N LEU A 55 -2.70 4.33 6.25
CA LEU A 55 -2.73 2.90 6.01
C LEU A 55 -4.17 2.41 6.07
N TYR A 56 -4.61 1.69 5.05
CA TYR A 56 -5.93 1.06 4.97
C TYR A 56 -5.79 -0.44 5.20
N ILE A 57 -6.55 -0.92 6.18
CA ILE A 57 -6.49 -2.28 6.70
C ILE A 57 -7.84 -2.94 6.42
N VAL A 58 -7.82 -4.15 5.86
CA VAL A 58 -9.02 -4.94 5.54
C VAL A 58 -8.88 -6.27 6.27
N ASP A 59 -9.82 -6.58 7.16
CA ASP A 59 -9.81 -7.78 8.00
C ASP A 59 -8.46 -8.02 8.72
N LYS A 60 -7.91 -6.93 9.29
CA LYS A 60 -6.62 -6.88 10.01
C LYS A 60 -5.37 -6.99 9.13
N GLU A 61 -5.52 -7.10 7.82
CA GLU A 61 -4.40 -7.14 6.89
C GLU A 61 -4.16 -5.78 6.22
N PRO A 62 -2.92 -5.28 6.15
CA PRO A 62 -2.60 -4.02 5.50
C PRO A 62 -2.66 -4.16 3.97
N MET A 63 -3.57 -3.44 3.32
CA MET A 63 -3.84 -3.59 1.89
C MET A 63 -3.34 -2.42 1.06
N PHE A 64 -3.59 -1.20 1.51
CA PHE A 64 -3.27 0.00 0.75
C PHE A 64 -2.74 1.10 1.65
N PHE A 65 -2.00 2.04 1.08
CA PHE A 65 -1.62 3.26 1.76
C PHE A 65 -1.59 4.44 0.80
N ASP A 66 -1.76 5.64 1.34
CA ASP A 66 -1.53 6.87 0.60
C ASP A 66 -0.83 7.92 1.46
N PHE A 67 -0.43 8.98 0.78
CA PHE A 67 0.04 10.20 1.40
C PHE A 67 -1.09 11.22 1.31
N ASP A 68 -1.45 11.85 2.43
CA ASP A 68 -2.55 12.84 2.54
C ASP A 68 -2.55 13.85 1.37
N ALA A 69 -1.37 14.22 0.84
CA ALA A 69 -1.21 15.24 -0.21
C ALA A 69 -1.24 14.72 -1.66
N ALA A 70 -1.08 13.42 -1.91
CA ALA A 70 -0.79 12.90 -3.26
C ALA A 70 -2.01 12.34 -4.00
N GLY A 71 -3.09 11.99 -3.29
CA GLY A 71 -4.31 11.40 -3.89
C GLY A 71 -4.17 9.98 -4.45
N VAL A 72 -2.95 9.56 -4.79
CA VAL A 72 -2.63 8.22 -5.30
C VAL A 72 -2.64 7.20 -4.16
N LEU A 73 -3.35 6.10 -4.39
CA LEU A 73 -3.45 4.96 -3.47
C LEU A 73 -2.49 3.85 -3.94
N PHE A 74 -1.56 3.48 -3.08
CA PHE A 74 -0.55 2.46 -3.36
C PHE A 74 -0.93 1.12 -2.71
N PRO A 75 -0.76 -0.02 -3.40
CA PRO A 75 -0.91 -1.33 -2.79
C PRO A 75 0.28 -1.65 -1.87
N THR A 76 0.05 -2.48 -0.86
CA THR A 76 1.15 -3.17 -0.18
C THR A 76 1.70 -4.30 -1.07
N VAL A 77 2.95 -4.71 -0.83
CA VAL A 77 3.52 -5.90 -1.49
C VAL A 77 2.66 -7.15 -1.22
N TYR A 78 2.04 -7.22 -0.04
CA TYR A 78 1.10 -8.29 0.27
C TYR A 78 -0.11 -8.29 -0.67
N PHE A 79 -0.73 -7.13 -0.91
CA PHE A 79 -1.86 -7.04 -1.84
C PHE A 79 -1.46 -7.42 -3.28
N THR A 80 -0.26 -7.04 -3.74
CA THR A 80 0.20 -7.41 -5.09
C THR A 80 0.36 -8.92 -5.26
N TRP A 81 0.65 -9.68 -4.20
CA TRP A 81 0.66 -11.14 -4.24
C TRP A 81 -0.73 -11.77 -4.37
N LEU A 82 -1.78 -11.12 -3.86
CA LEU A 82 -3.16 -11.56 -4.04
C LEU A 82 -3.68 -11.29 -5.46
N ALA A 83 -3.07 -10.33 -6.16
CA ALA A 83 -3.50 -9.84 -7.47
C ALA A 83 -2.31 -9.69 -8.46
N PRO A 84 -1.50 -10.74 -8.69
CA PRO A 84 -0.21 -10.62 -9.37
C PRO A 84 -0.32 -10.20 -10.84
N THR A 85 -1.45 -10.47 -11.48
CA THR A 85 -1.68 -10.16 -12.89
C THR A 85 -2.23 -8.75 -13.14
N VAL A 86 -2.58 -8.01 -12.08
CA VAL A 86 -3.27 -6.71 -12.21
C VAL A 86 -2.29 -5.54 -12.23
N PHE A 87 -1.03 -5.76 -11.84
CA PHE A 87 0.00 -4.73 -11.83
C PHE A 87 0.97 -4.91 -13.00
N PRO A 88 1.41 -3.81 -13.62
CA PRO A 88 2.58 -3.85 -14.50
C PRO A 88 3.78 -4.43 -13.75
N MET A 89 4.49 -5.35 -14.39
CA MET A 89 5.67 -5.99 -13.82
C MET A 89 6.93 -5.53 -14.56
N ILE A 90 7.99 -5.30 -13.79
CA ILE A 90 9.33 -5.04 -14.31
C ILE A 90 10.21 -6.20 -13.87
N ILE A 91 10.85 -6.85 -14.84
CA ILE A 91 11.83 -7.91 -14.59
C ILE A 91 13.19 -7.25 -14.47
N VAL A 92 13.94 -7.59 -13.43
CA VAL A 92 15.28 -7.05 -13.16
C VAL A 92 16.30 -8.17 -13.04
N HIS A 93 17.56 -7.86 -13.28
CA HIS A 93 18.66 -8.78 -12.99
C HIS A 93 18.77 -9.05 -11.48
N GLU A 94 19.14 -10.28 -11.11
CA GLU A 94 19.30 -10.70 -9.71
C GLU A 94 20.27 -9.81 -8.92
N ALA A 95 21.35 -9.34 -9.56
CA ALA A 95 22.31 -8.42 -8.95
C ALA A 95 21.66 -7.10 -8.49
N VAL A 96 20.56 -6.69 -9.13
CA VAL A 96 19.81 -5.46 -8.81
C VAL A 96 18.88 -5.69 -7.62
N LEU A 97 18.36 -6.91 -7.44
CA LEU A 97 17.44 -7.26 -6.37
C LEU A 97 18.01 -6.93 -4.99
N HIS A 98 19.29 -7.23 -4.75
CA HIS A 98 19.96 -6.92 -3.50
C HIS A 98 19.88 -5.43 -3.12
N TYR A 99 19.96 -4.53 -4.10
CA TYR A 99 19.86 -3.09 -3.86
C TYR A 99 18.40 -2.66 -3.62
N LEU A 100 17.45 -3.21 -4.38
CA LEU A 100 16.03 -2.88 -4.27
C LEU A 100 15.44 -3.30 -2.92
N GLU A 101 15.78 -4.49 -2.43
CA GLU A 101 15.34 -4.98 -1.11
C GLU A 101 15.87 -4.09 0.02
N ASN A 102 17.03 -3.46 -0.19
CA ASN A 102 17.60 -2.46 0.70
C ASN A 102 17.01 -1.05 0.52
N GLY A 103 15.99 -0.90 -0.32
CA GLY A 103 15.25 0.34 -0.55
C GLY A 103 15.98 1.34 -1.44
N ALA A 104 16.90 0.91 -2.28
CA ALA A 104 17.45 1.74 -3.35
C ALA A 104 16.42 1.94 -4.47
N ASP A 105 16.54 3.03 -5.21
CA ASP A 105 15.71 3.29 -6.38
C ASP A 105 16.17 2.42 -7.58
N LEU A 106 15.21 2.02 -8.42
CA LEU A 106 15.52 1.30 -9.66
C LEU A 106 16.05 2.29 -10.71
N MET A 107 17.28 2.06 -11.17
CA MET A 107 17.93 2.88 -12.21
C MET A 107 17.81 2.21 -13.58
N LEU A 108 17.78 3.00 -14.67
CA LEU A 108 17.62 2.50 -16.04
C LEU A 108 18.67 1.46 -16.46
N GLN A 109 19.90 1.58 -15.94
CA GLN A 109 21.00 0.65 -16.20
C GLN A 109 20.89 -0.71 -15.47
N GLY A 110 19.83 -0.90 -14.68
CA GLY A 110 19.54 -2.13 -13.93
C GLY A 110 18.57 -3.09 -14.62
N TRP A 111 18.33 -2.89 -15.92
CA TRP A 111 17.55 -3.78 -16.77
C TRP A 111 18.46 -4.69 -17.59
#